data_AF-M2YL95-F1
#
_entry.id   AF-M2YL95-F1
#
_cell.length_a   1.000
_cell.length_b   1.000
_cell.length_c   1.000
_cell.angle_alpha   90.00
_cell.angle_beta   90.00
_cell.angle_gamma   90.00
#
_symmetry.space_group_name_H-M   'P 1'
#
loop_
_entity.id
_entity.type
_entity.pdbx_description
1 polymer ?
#
loop_
_entity_poly.entity_id
_entity_poly.type
_entity_poly.pdbx_seq_one_letter_code
_entity_poly.pdbx_strand_id
1 'polypeptide(L)'
;MEHHIRLAQQLHPRLLRFFAKHPPLQIAASTPSTPAPQQSETITIAPNTSSSDPNIGAATTEILAQQPARNPFLPFRNPRTGNWQSPQISLRRQAELFKLARAYDVLPLMPISPKHPEVKEQKRIENGLRVQGTGVGKKVKGKAWERTMRGRLEERRRAMEGMPEMIREWKERGHGRGLPKAKWPK
;
A
#
# COMPACT_ATOMS: atom_id res chain seq x y z
N MET A 1 -24.37 26.76 21.52
CA MET A 1 -24.52 26.04 20.24
C MET A 1 -24.16 26.89 19.02
N GLU A 2 -24.62 28.15 18.94
CA GLU A 2 -24.34 29.03 17.79
C GLU A 2 -22.86 29.22 17.46
N HIS A 3 -21.99 29.29 18.47
CA HIS A 3 -20.54 29.41 18.27
C HIS A 3 -19.96 28.25 17.45
N HIS A 4 -20.37 27.01 17.73
CA HIS A 4 -19.88 25.84 17.00
C HIS A 4 -20.40 25.81 15.56
N ILE A 5 -21.61 26.33 15.32
CA ILE A 5 -22.17 26.47 13.97
C ILE A 5 -21.36 27.50 13.18
N ARG A 6 -21.02 28.65 13.77
CA ARG A 6 -20.17 29.67 13.14
C ARG A 6 -18.78 29.13 12.83
N LEU A 7 -18.15 28.40 13.75
CA LEU A 7 -16.87 27.72 13.50
C LEU A 7 -16.99 26.70 12.38
N ALA A 8 -18.06 25.90 12.36
CA ALA A 8 -18.29 24.93 11.30
C ALA A 8 -18.42 25.61 9.92
N GLN A 9 -19.11 26.75 9.86
CA GLN A 9 -19.27 27.53 8.63
C GLN A 9 -17.95 28.17 8.14
N GLN A 10 -16.96 28.39 9.02
CA GLN A 10 -15.64 28.90 8.66
C GLN A 10 -14.71 27.86 8.03
N LEU A 11 -15.10 26.58 7.98
CA LEU A 11 -14.32 25.55 7.28
C LEU A 11 -14.20 25.84 5.79
N HIS A 12 -13.11 25.34 5.20
CA HIS A 12 -12.91 25.42 3.76
C HIS A 12 -14.09 24.80 2.98
N PRO A 13 -14.61 25.43 1.91
CA PRO A 13 -15.82 24.99 1.21
C PRO A 13 -15.75 23.57 0.65
N ARG A 14 -14.54 23.09 0.30
CA ARG A 14 -14.33 21.69 -0.10
C ARG A 14 -14.57 20.70 1.04
N LEU A 15 -14.18 21.03 2.27
CA LEU A 15 -14.44 20.20 3.45
C LEU A 15 -15.94 20.18 3.77
N LEU A 16 -16.59 21.34 3.73
CA LEU A 16 -18.04 21.45 3.92
C LEU A 16 -18.82 20.57 2.92
N ARG A 17 -18.49 20.68 1.62
CA ARG A 17 -19.10 19.85 0.57
C ARG A 17 -18.81 18.35 0.77
N PHE A 18 -17.63 18.01 1.27
CA PHE A 18 -17.27 16.64 1.57
C PHE A 18 -18.14 16.10 2.72
N PHE A 19 -18.18 16.78 3.86
CA PHE A 19 -18.95 16.35 5.03
C PHE A 19 -20.46 16.36 4.79
N ALA A 20 -20.98 17.25 3.93
CA ALA A 20 -22.37 17.23 3.50
C ALA A 20 -22.73 15.96 2.72
N LYS A 21 -21.80 15.41 1.92
CA LYS A 21 -22.01 14.19 1.15
C LYS A 21 -21.67 12.91 1.92
N HIS A 22 -20.70 13.01 2.82
CA HIS A 22 -20.17 11.90 3.60
C HIS A 22 -20.15 12.32 5.07
N PRO A 23 -21.31 12.33 5.75
CA PRO A 23 -21.38 12.71 7.16
C PRO A 23 -20.62 11.66 8.00
N PRO A 24 -19.75 12.08 8.93
CA PRO A 24 -19.06 11.15 9.80
C PRO A 24 -20.04 10.50 10.77
N LEU A 25 -19.77 9.24 11.14
CA LEU A 25 -20.62 8.45 12.02
C LEU A 25 -20.88 9.13 13.38
N GLN A 26 -19.88 9.86 13.88
CA GLN A 26 -19.98 10.63 15.12
C GLN A 26 -21.10 11.68 15.09
N ILE A 27 -21.33 12.29 13.92
CA ILE A 27 -22.40 13.29 13.72
C ILE A 27 -23.72 12.60 13.38
N ALA A 28 -23.68 11.53 12.57
CA ALA A 28 -24.87 10.77 12.18
C ALA A 28 -25.57 10.07 13.36
N ALA A 29 -24.79 9.58 14.34
CA ALA A 29 -25.34 8.97 15.56
C ALA A 29 -26.11 9.97 16.44
N SER A 30 -25.83 11.28 16.29
CA SER A 30 -26.50 12.34 17.05
C SER A 30 -27.70 12.97 16.35
N THR A 31 -27.98 12.63 15.08
CA THR A 31 -29.15 13.14 14.35
C THR A 31 -30.38 12.25 14.56
N PRO A 32 -31.54 12.77 15.02
CA PRO A 32 -32.78 12.03 15.01
C PRO A 32 -33.21 11.74 13.56
N SER A 33 -33.47 10.47 13.27
CA SER A 33 -33.72 9.90 11.94
C SER A 33 -34.80 10.62 11.13
N THR A 34 -34.47 11.04 9.90
CA THR A 34 -35.43 11.44 8.85
C THR A 34 -35.40 10.38 7.72
N PRO A 35 -36.54 9.83 7.26
CA PRO A 35 -36.57 8.73 6.30
C PRO A 35 -36.44 9.23 4.84
N ALA A 36 -35.57 8.59 4.05
CA ALA A 36 -35.34 8.85 2.62
C ALA A 36 -35.61 7.58 1.78
N PRO A 37 -35.90 7.70 0.46
CA PRO A 37 -36.92 6.91 -0.23
C PRO A 37 -36.46 5.52 -0.72
N GLN A 38 -37.44 4.62 -0.71
CA GLN A 38 -37.38 3.18 -0.92
C GLN A 38 -37.30 2.80 -2.41
N GLN A 39 -36.37 1.93 -2.78
CA GLN A 39 -36.43 1.15 -4.02
C GLN A 39 -36.36 -0.32 -3.64
N SER A 40 -37.42 -1.04 -4.00
CA SER A 40 -37.74 -2.42 -3.63
C SER A 40 -37.11 -3.41 -4.60
N GLU A 41 -36.23 -4.28 -4.11
CA GLU A 41 -35.87 -5.53 -4.79
C GLU A 41 -36.07 -6.69 -3.82
N THR A 42 -36.94 -7.63 -4.18
CA THR A 42 -37.31 -8.82 -3.41
C THR A 42 -36.23 -9.90 -3.57
N ILE A 43 -35.59 -10.32 -2.47
CA ILE A 43 -34.76 -11.53 -2.44
C ILE A 43 -35.28 -12.45 -1.32
N THR A 44 -35.85 -13.57 -1.72
CA THR A 44 -36.30 -14.66 -0.84
C THR A 44 -35.08 -15.50 -0.43
N ILE A 45 -34.75 -15.55 0.86
CA ILE A 45 -33.76 -16.49 1.41
C ILE A 45 -34.52 -17.52 2.26
N ALA A 46 -34.50 -18.78 1.84
CA ALA A 46 -35.06 -19.89 2.59
C ALA A 46 -34.07 -20.33 3.70
N PRO A 47 -34.51 -20.51 4.96
CA PRO A 47 -33.69 -21.11 5.99
C PRO A 47 -33.71 -22.64 5.88
N ASN A 48 -32.52 -23.23 5.91
CA ASN A 48 -32.31 -24.67 5.98
C ASN A 48 -32.49 -25.12 7.44
N THR A 49 -33.70 -25.52 7.83
CA THR A 49 -33.93 -26.25 9.09
C THR A 49 -35.07 -27.24 8.92
N SER A 50 -34.75 -28.53 8.94
CA SER A 50 -35.71 -29.60 9.19
C SER A 50 -36.31 -29.43 10.59
N SER A 51 -37.60 -29.13 10.67
CA SER A 51 -38.49 -29.70 11.67
C SER A 51 -39.93 -29.54 11.22
N SER A 52 -40.66 -30.66 11.26
CA SER A 52 -42.06 -30.80 10.91
C SER A 52 -42.94 -30.04 11.89
N ASP A 53 -43.42 -28.86 11.54
CA ASP A 53 -44.62 -28.25 12.14
C ASP A 53 -45.18 -27.19 11.16
N PRO A 54 -46.44 -27.30 10.71
CA PRO A 54 -47.09 -26.26 9.92
C PRO A 54 -47.73 -25.27 10.90
N ASN A 55 -47.38 -23.99 10.78
CA ASN A 55 -48.02 -22.84 11.45
C ASN A 55 -47.22 -22.22 12.61
N ILE A 56 -46.06 -21.64 12.28
CA ILE A 56 -45.50 -20.52 13.04
C ILE A 56 -45.33 -19.39 12.05
N GLY A 57 -46.12 -18.32 12.24
CA GLY A 57 -46.11 -17.13 11.40
C GLY A 57 -44.70 -16.62 11.17
N ALA A 58 -44.35 -16.42 9.91
CA ALA A 58 -43.10 -15.81 9.50
C ALA A 58 -43.03 -14.40 10.11
N ALA A 59 -42.28 -14.25 11.19
CA ALA A 59 -41.88 -12.96 11.70
C ALA A 59 -40.92 -12.34 10.66
N THR A 60 -41.49 -11.58 9.72
CA THR A 60 -40.74 -10.75 8.78
C THR A 60 -40.02 -9.68 9.59
N THR A 61 -38.83 -10.00 10.07
CA THR A 61 -37.90 -9.01 10.57
C THR A 61 -37.37 -8.28 9.35
N GLU A 62 -37.99 -7.15 9.01
CA GLU A 62 -37.41 -6.21 8.07
C GLU A 62 -36.13 -5.66 8.69
N ILE A 63 -35.02 -6.36 8.44
CA ILE A 63 -33.71 -5.78 8.62
C ILE A 63 -33.60 -4.73 7.53
N LEU A 64 -33.96 -3.49 7.88
CA LEU A 64 -33.62 -2.29 7.15
C LEU A 64 -32.10 -2.24 7.08
N ALA A 65 -31.53 -2.95 6.10
CA ALA A 65 -30.12 -2.91 5.81
C ALA A 65 -29.82 -1.55 5.17
N GLN A 66 -29.75 -0.52 6.01
CA GLN A 66 -29.01 0.69 5.71
C GLN A 66 -27.63 0.21 5.28
N GLN A 67 -27.37 0.18 3.98
CA GLN A 67 -26.06 -0.20 3.47
C GLN A 67 -25.08 0.74 4.17
N PRO A 68 -24.15 0.21 5.00
CA PRO A 68 -23.27 1.05 5.80
C PRO A 68 -22.55 1.98 4.84
N ALA A 69 -22.61 3.29 5.12
CA ALA A 69 -22.11 4.32 4.22
C ALA A 69 -20.69 3.95 3.77
N ARG A 70 -20.54 3.60 2.48
CA ARG A 70 -19.29 3.12 1.92
C ARG A 70 -18.22 4.20 2.06
N ASN A 71 -17.03 3.83 2.52
CA ASN A 71 -15.91 4.75 2.60
C ASN A 71 -15.54 5.29 1.18
N PRO A 72 -15.62 6.60 0.93
CA PRO A 72 -15.37 7.19 -0.40
C PRO A 72 -13.89 7.14 -0.82
N PHE A 73 -12.99 6.85 0.12
CA PHE A 73 -11.54 6.82 -0.10
C PHE A 73 -11.00 5.45 -0.52
N LEU A 74 -11.78 4.38 -0.36
CA LEU A 74 -11.34 3.03 -0.67
C LEU A 74 -11.93 2.54 -2.00
N PRO A 75 -11.14 1.80 -2.81
CA PRO A 75 -11.68 1.08 -3.94
C PRO A 75 -12.65 0.01 -3.44
N PHE A 76 -13.62 -0.35 -4.28
CA PHE A 76 -14.64 -1.33 -3.92
C PHE A 76 -14.76 -2.35 -5.01
N ARG A 77 -14.89 -3.60 -4.58
CA ARG A 77 -15.16 -4.71 -5.48
C ARG A 77 -16.66 -4.89 -5.59
N ASN A 78 -17.19 -4.77 -6.81
CA ASN A 78 -18.60 -5.04 -7.06
C ASN A 78 -18.86 -6.54 -6.82
N PRO A 79 -19.77 -6.92 -5.90
CA PRO A 79 -20.01 -8.33 -5.58
C PRO A 79 -20.61 -9.12 -6.76
N ARG A 80 -21.36 -8.46 -7.65
CA ARG A 80 -22.02 -9.11 -8.79
C ARG A 80 -21.07 -9.34 -9.95
N THR A 81 -20.26 -8.33 -10.30
CA THR A 81 -19.36 -8.42 -11.47
C THR A 81 -17.93 -8.83 -11.11
N GLY A 82 -17.56 -8.79 -9.82
CA GLY A 82 -16.20 -9.05 -9.35
C GLY A 82 -15.18 -7.96 -9.65
N ASN A 83 -15.55 -6.92 -10.42
CA ASN A 83 -14.66 -5.86 -10.87
C ASN A 83 -14.39 -4.84 -9.76
N TRP A 84 -13.14 -4.38 -9.69
CA TRP A 84 -12.73 -3.30 -8.79
C TRP A 84 -13.07 -1.94 -9.38
N GLN A 85 -13.90 -1.19 -8.68
CA GLN A 85 -14.14 0.23 -8.94
C GLN A 85 -13.12 1.07 -8.20
N SER A 86 -12.64 2.12 -8.88
CA SER A 86 -11.80 3.15 -8.27
C SER A 86 -12.51 3.83 -7.10
N PRO A 87 -11.76 4.41 -6.15
CA PRO A 87 -12.36 5.20 -5.08
C PRO A 87 -13.06 6.43 -5.67
N GLN A 88 -14.19 6.83 -5.08
CA GLN A 88 -14.95 8.01 -5.51
C GLN A 88 -14.07 9.28 -5.45
N ILE A 89 -13.16 9.34 -4.49
CA ILE A 89 -12.18 10.40 -4.32
C ILE A 89 -10.77 9.82 -4.56
N SER A 90 -10.06 10.37 -5.54
CA SER A 90 -8.71 9.92 -5.93
C SER A 90 -7.66 10.22 -4.84
N LEU A 91 -6.56 9.46 -4.80
CA LEU A 91 -5.51 9.62 -3.78
C LEU A 91 -4.94 11.05 -3.68
N ARG A 92 -4.88 11.78 -4.81
CA ARG A 92 -4.52 13.21 -4.82
C ARG A 92 -5.55 14.04 -4.05
N ARG A 93 -6.83 13.91 -4.40
CA ARG A 93 -7.93 14.65 -3.74
C ARG A 93 -8.05 14.27 -2.27
N GLN A 94 -7.81 13.01 -1.91
CA GLN A 94 -7.72 12.57 -0.52
C GLN A 94 -6.62 13.34 0.22
N ALA A 95 -5.41 13.43 -0.34
CA ALA A 95 -4.32 14.17 0.28
C ALA A 95 -4.62 15.68 0.41
N GLU A 96 -5.27 16.29 -0.58
CA GLU A 96 -5.74 17.68 -0.50
C GLU A 96 -6.76 17.86 0.64
N LEU A 97 -7.72 16.94 0.80
CA LEU A 97 -8.68 16.96 1.91
C LEU A 97 -7.99 16.78 3.26
N PHE A 98 -7.05 15.83 3.41
CA PHE A 98 -6.30 15.65 4.65
C PHE A 98 -5.40 16.85 4.99
N LYS A 99 -4.83 17.51 3.97
CA LYS A 99 -4.06 18.74 4.18
C LYS A 99 -4.94 19.85 4.75
N LEU A 100 -6.15 20.02 4.21
CA LEU A 100 -7.13 20.97 4.73
C LEU A 100 -7.62 20.54 6.12
N ALA A 101 -7.99 19.27 6.31
CA ALA A 101 -8.51 18.77 7.58
C ALA A 101 -7.50 18.95 8.72
N ARG A 102 -6.20 18.77 8.45
CA ARG A 102 -5.13 19.07 9.40
C ARG A 102 -5.00 20.57 9.70
N ALA A 103 -5.24 21.44 8.72
CA ALA A 103 -5.15 22.89 8.93
C ALA A 103 -6.31 23.46 9.76
N TYR A 104 -7.47 22.80 9.72
CA TYR A 104 -8.67 23.17 10.48
C TYR A 104 -8.93 22.24 11.68
N ASP A 105 -7.97 21.38 12.04
CA ASP A 105 -8.06 20.41 13.15
C ASP A 105 -9.31 19.49 13.15
N VAL A 106 -9.83 19.19 11.96
CA VAL A 106 -10.97 18.28 11.75
C VAL A 106 -10.54 16.91 11.23
N LEU A 107 -9.29 16.54 11.48
CA LEU A 107 -8.72 15.25 11.07
C LEU A 107 -9.50 14.04 11.60
N PRO A 108 -9.91 13.97 12.88
CA PRO A 108 -10.60 12.80 13.43
C PRO A 108 -11.98 12.54 12.81
N LEU A 109 -12.58 13.55 12.17
CA LEU A 109 -13.85 13.43 11.47
C LEU A 109 -13.71 12.79 10.08
N MET A 110 -12.48 12.61 9.60
CA MET A 110 -12.22 12.08 8.26
C MET A 110 -12.26 10.55 8.25
N PRO A 111 -12.82 9.91 7.19
CA PRO A 111 -12.73 8.46 7.06
C PRO A 111 -11.29 7.95 6.98
N ILE A 112 -11.08 6.72 7.44
CA ILE A 112 -9.78 6.05 7.36
C ILE A 112 -9.31 5.94 5.90
N SER A 113 -8.04 6.25 5.63
CA SER A 113 -7.46 6.21 4.29
C SER A 113 -5.95 5.96 4.34
N PRO A 114 -5.35 5.38 3.26
CA PRO A 114 -3.90 5.33 3.10
C PRO A 114 -3.18 6.70 3.18
N LYS A 115 -3.90 7.81 2.99
CA LYS A 115 -3.35 9.17 3.07
C LYS A 115 -3.53 9.84 4.43
N HIS A 116 -4.25 9.21 5.36
CA HIS A 116 -4.42 9.70 6.73
C HIS A 116 -3.06 9.83 7.43
N PRO A 117 -2.73 10.97 8.07
CA PRO A 117 -1.40 11.20 8.62
C PRO A 117 -1.05 10.23 9.76
N GLU A 118 -1.98 10.00 10.69
CA GLU A 118 -1.76 9.05 11.82
C GLU A 118 -1.50 7.63 11.33
N VAL A 119 -2.30 7.14 10.36
CA VAL A 119 -2.10 5.81 9.75
C VAL A 119 -0.76 5.72 9.05
N LYS A 120 -0.32 6.80 8.38
CA LYS A 120 0.98 6.82 7.72
C LYS A 120 2.12 6.79 8.73
N GLU A 121 1.97 7.46 9.85
CA GLU A 121 2.95 7.49 10.94
C GLU A 121 3.03 6.15 11.66
N GLN A 122 1.88 5.59 12.06
CA GLN A 122 1.79 4.22 12.63
C GLN A 122 2.47 3.21 11.71
N LYS A 123 2.14 3.22 10.42
CA LYS A 123 2.78 2.32 9.44
C LYS A 123 4.30 2.52 9.35
N ARG A 124 4.79 3.77 9.44
CA ARG A 124 6.23 4.07 9.43
C ARG A 124 6.91 3.53 10.69
N ILE A 125 6.29 3.69 11.84
CA ILE A 125 6.81 3.19 13.13
C ILE A 125 6.85 1.67 13.13
N GLU A 126 5.74 1.02 12.76
CA GLU A 126 5.62 -0.44 12.74
C GLU A 126 6.55 -1.11 11.72
N ASN A 127 6.62 -0.57 10.50
CA ASN A 127 7.29 -1.24 9.39
C ASN A 127 8.71 -0.74 9.12
N GLY A 128 9.07 0.46 9.57
CA GLY A 128 10.33 1.12 9.25
C GLY A 128 10.56 1.38 7.76
N LEU A 129 11.82 1.60 7.37
CA LEU A 129 12.22 1.71 5.98
C LEU A 129 12.34 0.32 5.36
N ARG A 130 11.63 0.07 4.25
CA ARG A 130 11.58 -1.24 3.58
C ARG A 130 12.14 -1.22 2.15
N VAL A 131 12.92 -0.21 1.81
CA VAL A 131 13.58 -0.09 0.50
C VAL A 131 14.62 -1.20 0.34
N GLN A 132 14.74 -1.80 -0.84
CA GLN A 132 15.75 -2.84 -1.07
C GLN A 132 17.16 -2.25 -0.90
N GLY A 133 18.05 -3.01 -0.26
CA GLY A 133 19.41 -2.58 0.08
C GLY A 133 19.53 -1.84 1.41
N THR A 134 18.73 -0.79 1.63
CA THR A 134 18.83 0.10 2.81
C THR A 134 17.76 -0.14 3.88
N GLY A 135 16.74 -0.92 3.55
CA GLY A 135 15.65 -1.22 4.48
C GLY A 135 16.10 -2.10 5.65
N VAL A 136 15.34 -2.06 6.75
CA VAL A 136 15.59 -2.88 7.94
C VAL A 136 15.64 -4.35 7.53
N GLY A 137 16.74 -5.03 7.88
CA GLY A 137 16.99 -6.43 7.52
C GLY A 137 17.38 -6.69 6.05
N LYS A 138 17.64 -5.64 5.24
CA LYS A 138 18.18 -5.77 3.88
C LYS A 138 19.67 -5.44 3.86
N LYS A 139 20.38 -6.02 2.88
CA LYS A 139 21.80 -5.76 2.64
C LYS A 139 22.02 -5.19 1.26
N VAL A 140 22.92 -4.21 1.16
CA VAL A 140 23.32 -3.60 -0.11
C VAL A 140 24.08 -4.60 -0.97
N LYS A 141 23.76 -4.65 -2.28
CA LYS A 141 24.39 -5.58 -3.25
C LYS A 141 25.87 -5.27 -3.54
N GLY A 142 26.31 -4.03 -3.32
CA GLY A 142 27.61 -3.52 -3.76
C GLY A 142 27.68 -3.28 -5.26
N LYS A 143 28.71 -2.58 -5.74
CA LYS A 143 29.01 -2.41 -7.17
C LYS A 143 29.71 -3.66 -7.72
N ALA A 144 29.70 -3.83 -9.04
CA ALA A 144 30.32 -5.01 -9.67
C ALA A 144 31.82 -5.12 -9.37
N TRP A 145 32.55 -4.00 -9.37
CA TRP A 145 33.98 -3.96 -9.07
C TRP A 145 34.26 -4.27 -7.59
N GLU A 146 33.42 -3.80 -6.64
CA GLU A 146 33.58 -4.11 -5.21
C GLU A 146 33.45 -5.61 -4.95
N ARG A 147 32.47 -6.26 -5.58
CA ARG A 147 32.24 -7.70 -5.45
C ARG A 147 33.37 -8.55 -6.04
N THR A 148 33.97 -8.09 -7.14
CA THR A 148 35.00 -8.83 -7.89
C THR A 148 36.43 -8.46 -7.51
N MET A 149 36.64 -7.35 -6.79
CA MET A 149 37.95 -6.81 -6.42
C MET A 149 38.82 -7.88 -5.74
N ARG A 150 38.26 -8.63 -4.79
CA ARG A 150 39.00 -9.69 -4.08
C ARG A 150 39.52 -10.76 -5.05
N GLY A 151 38.66 -11.23 -5.95
CA GLY A 151 39.06 -12.21 -6.97
C GLY A 151 40.13 -11.67 -7.92
N ARG A 152 39.99 -10.42 -8.38
CA ARG A 152 40.98 -9.76 -9.26
C ARG A 152 42.34 -9.57 -8.58
N LEU A 153 42.34 -9.24 -7.29
CA LEU A 153 43.58 -9.07 -6.52
C LEU A 153 44.28 -10.41 -6.30
N GLU A 154 43.53 -11.49 -6.03
CA GLU A 154 44.09 -12.84 -5.88
C GLU A 154 44.68 -13.36 -7.20
N GLU A 155 43.99 -13.14 -8.32
CA GLU A 155 44.48 -13.48 -9.64
C GLU A 155 45.79 -12.73 -9.97
N ARG A 156 45.83 -11.43 -9.68
CA ARG A 156 47.06 -10.63 -9.80
C ARG A 156 48.19 -11.18 -8.93
N ARG A 157 47.90 -11.51 -7.66
CA ARG A 157 48.90 -12.08 -6.74
C ARG A 157 49.48 -13.38 -7.29
N ARG A 158 48.62 -14.31 -7.70
CA ARG A 158 49.03 -15.60 -8.27
C ARG A 158 49.85 -15.44 -9.54
N ALA A 159 49.48 -14.50 -10.41
CA ALA A 159 50.24 -14.18 -11.62
C ALA A 159 51.65 -13.64 -11.29
N MET A 160 51.77 -12.79 -10.28
CA MET A 160 53.06 -12.26 -9.83
C MET A 160 53.95 -13.34 -9.20
N GLU A 161 53.36 -14.27 -8.43
CA GLU A 161 54.08 -15.41 -7.85
C GLU A 161 54.60 -16.36 -8.94
N GLY A 162 53.82 -16.61 -10.01
CA GLY A 162 54.24 -17.43 -11.15
C GLY A 162 55.12 -16.71 -12.19
N MET A 163 55.26 -15.39 -12.09
CA MET A 163 56.00 -14.57 -13.06
C MET A 163 57.49 -14.95 -13.20
N PRO A 164 58.25 -15.21 -12.10
CA PRO A 164 59.67 -15.54 -12.21
C PRO A 164 59.93 -16.84 -12.97
N GLU A 165 59.14 -17.89 -12.70
CA GLU A 165 59.25 -19.18 -13.39
C GLU A 165 58.88 -19.05 -14.87
N MET A 166 57.81 -18.30 -15.17
CA MET A 166 57.38 -18.03 -16.54
C MET A 166 58.46 -17.29 -17.34
N ILE A 167 59.11 -16.28 -16.74
CA ILE A 167 60.22 -15.55 -17.38
C ILE A 167 61.41 -16.49 -17.62
N ARG A 168 61.72 -17.38 -16.66
CA ARG A 168 62.82 -18.35 -16.81
C ARG A 168 62.57 -19.28 -18.00
N GLU A 169 61.39 -19.88 -18.07
CA GLU A 169 60.99 -20.74 -19.18
C GLU A 169 61.04 -19.98 -20.53
N TRP A 170 60.53 -18.74 -20.55
CA TRP A 170 60.53 -17.93 -21.76
C TRP A 170 61.94 -17.63 -22.30
N LYS A 171 62.89 -17.34 -21.40
CA LYS A 171 64.30 -17.12 -21.76
C LYS A 171 64.98 -18.40 -22.24
N GLU A 172 64.84 -19.49 -21.48
CA GLU A 172 65.42 -20.81 -21.82
C GLU A 172 64.95 -21.31 -23.18
N ARG A 173 63.68 -21.06 -23.54
CA ARG A 173 63.05 -21.54 -24.77
C ARG A 173 63.22 -20.61 -25.98
N GLY A 174 64.04 -19.56 -25.85
CA GLY A 174 64.43 -18.68 -26.95
C GLY A 174 63.45 -17.53 -27.23
N HIS A 175 63.02 -16.81 -26.19
CA HIS A 175 62.26 -15.55 -26.30
C HIS A 175 60.97 -15.68 -27.11
N GLY A 176 60.20 -16.74 -26.92
CA GLY A 176 58.91 -16.93 -27.59
C GLY A 176 58.93 -17.85 -28.82
N ARG A 177 60.10 -18.16 -29.39
CA ARG A 177 60.20 -18.96 -30.63
C ARG A 177 59.81 -20.43 -30.43
N GLY A 178 60.16 -21.03 -29.30
CA GLY A 178 59.84 -22.43 -28.98
C GLY A 178 58.57 -22.64 -28.15
N LEU A 179 57.79 -21.59 -27.85
CA LEU A 179 56.58 -21.71 -27.04
C LEU A 179 55.40 -22.23 -27.87
N PRO A 180 54.68 -23.28 -27.42
CA PRO A 180 53.51 -23.78 -28.12
C PRO A 180 52.41 -22.72 -28.15
N LYS A 181 51.61 -22.69 -29.23
CA LYS A 181 50.50 -21.73 -29.43
C LYS A 181 49.51 -21.70 -28.25
N ALA A 182 49.39 -22.80 -27.51
CA ALA A 182 48.55 -22.93 -26.32
C ALA A 182 49.01 -22.11 -25.10
N LYS A 183 50.29 -21.73 -25.02
CA LYS A 183 50.83 -20.90 -23.92
C LYS A 183 50.71 -19.40 -24.18
N TRP A 184 50.29 -19.00 -25.39
CA TRP A 184 50.01 -17.60 -25.69
C TRP A 184 48.63 -17.18 -25.13
N PRO A 185 48.49 -15.94 -24.64
CA PRO A 185 47.18 -15.39 -24.28
C PRO A 185 46.23 -15.49 -25.48
N LYS A 186 44.95 -15.79 -25.20
CA LYS A 186 43.88 -15.84 -26.20
C LYS A 186 43.29 -14.47 -26.44
#